data_AF-A0A7V9RW85-F1
#
_entry.id   AF-A0A7V9RW85-F1
#
_cell.length_a   1.000
_cell.length_b   1.000
_cell.length_c   1.000
_cell.angle_alpha   90.00
_cell.angle_beta   90.00
_cell.angle_gamma   90.00
#
_symmetry.space_group_name_H-M   'P 1'
#
loop_
_entity.id
_entity.type
_entity.pdbx_description
1 polymer ?
#
loop_
_entity_poly.entity_id
_entity_poly.type
_entity_poly.pdbx_seq_one_letter_code
_entity_poly.pdbx_strand_id
1 'polypeptide(L)'
;MGKRGRRREAERPLAATTDYADPDGNLLTLRRSLSPGTIAKIGESPTSSAASREDVWRRRWELLFERLAVRWEIAGLPLTDQAMLLGRYRMADAATQTWVRESIDQHLEHHIPELR
;
A
#
# COMPACT_ATOMS: atom_id res chain seq x y z
N MET A 1 -41.10 -3.01 13.18
CA MET A 1 -40.18 -2.01 12.60
C MET A 1 -38.76 -2.39 12.97
N GLY A 2 -38.00 -2.92 12.01
CA GLY A 2 -36.63 -3.35 12.22
C GLY A 2 -35.65 -2.25 11.80
N LYS A 3 -34.63 -2.02 12.61
CA LYS A 3 -33.24 -2.07 12.13
C LYS A 3 -32.29 -2.19 13.33
N ARG A 4 -31.67 -3.36 13.34
CA ARG A 4 -30.81 -3.95 14.36
C ARG A 4 -29.62 -3.04 14.66
N GLY A 5 -29.29 -2.95 15.94
CA GLY A 5 -28.14 -2.24 16.46
C GLY A 5 -26.86 -2.62 15.72
N ARG A 6 -26.15 -1.59 15.26
CA ARG A 6 -24.77 -1.69 14.78
C ARG A 6 -23.91 -2.02 16.00
N ARG A 7 -23.79 -3.33 16.25
CA ARG A 7 -22.93 -3.92 17.27
C ARG A 7 -21.53 -3.34 17.09
N ARG A 8 -21.03 -2.71 18.16
CA ARG A 8 -19.67 -2.20 18.29
C ARG A 8 -18.70 -3.26 17.75
N GLU A 9 -18.11 -2.97 16.60
CA GLU A 9 -17.00 -3.74 16.07
C GLU A 9 -15.84 -3.48 17.03
N ALA A 10 -15.49 -4.50 17.80
CA ALA A 10 -14.50 -4.42 18.86
C ALA A 10 -13.22 -3.78 18.31
N GLU A 11 -12.78 -2.73 19.01
CA GLU A 11 -11.59 -1.92 18.76
C GLU A 11 -10.34 -2.81 18.72
N ARG A 12 -10.08 -3.44 17.56
CA ARG A 12 -8.70 -3.79 17.22
C ARG A 12 -7.97 -2.45 17.09
N PRO A 13 -6.82 -2.26 17.77
CA PRO A 13 -6.01 -1.07 17.54
C PRO A 13 -5.79 -0.96 16.03
N LEU A 14 -6.32 0.10 15.42
CA LEU A 14 -6.04 0.39 14.02
C LEU A 14 -4.52 0.43 13.91
N ALA A 15 -3.96 -0.37 13.00
CA ALA A 15 -2.53 -0.36 12.77
C ALA A 15 -2.09 1.07 12.50
N ALA A 16 -1.04 1.55 13.18
CA ALA A 16 -0.58 2.92 13.02
C ALA A 16 -0.28 3.20 11.55
N THR A 17 -0.69 4.36 11.04
CA THR A 17 -0.51 4.76 9.64
C THR A 17 0.32 6.04 9.52
N THR A 18 0.88 6.27 8.35
CA THR A 18 1.56 7.51 7.96
C THR A 18 0.98 7.98 6.63
N ASP A 19 0.73 9.29 6.52
CA ASP A 19 0.23 9.91 5.30
C ASP A 19 1.38 10.58 4.53
N TYR A 20 1.36 10.42 3.21
CA TYR A 20 2.29 11.06 2.27
C TYR A 20 1.49 11.92 1.32
N ALA A 21 1.83 13.20 1.24
CA ALA A 21 1.20 14.14 0.33
C ALA A 21 2.00 14.25 -0.98
N ASP A 22 1.31 14.28 -2.11
CA ASP A 22 1.91 14.66 -3.39
C ASP A 22 1.78 16.18 -3.64
N PRO A 23 2.47 16.75 -4.65
CA PRO A 23 2.40 18.17 -4.97
C PRO A 23 0.99 18.66 -5.37
N ASP A 24 0.12 17.76 -5.82
CA ASP A 24 -1.26 18.06 -6.22
C ASP A 24 -2.25 17.99 -5.03
N GLY A 25 -1.76 17.66 -3.83
CA GLY A 25 -2.55 17.56 -2.61
C GLY A 25 -3.27 16.22 -2.43
N ASN A 26 -2.93 15.20 -3.23
CA ASN A 26 -3.41 13.84 -2.99
C ASN A 26 -2.68 13.23 -1.78
N LEU A 27 -3.35 12.33 -1.06
CA LEU A 27 -2.82 11.72 0.18
C LEU A 27 -2.79 10.21 0.08
N LEU A 28 -1.60 9.62 0.14
CA LEU A 28 -1.40 8.17 0.25
C LEU A 28 -1.15 7.79 1.72
N THR A 29 -2.03 6.97 2.29
CA THR A 29 -1.90 6.47 3.67
C THR A 29 -1.35 5.05 3.66
N LEU A 30 -0.22 4.85 4.33
CA LEU A 30 0.46 3.55 4.46
C LEU A 30 0.46 3.06 5.91
N ARG A 31 0.28 1.76 6.13
CA ARG A 31 0.42 1.16 7.46
C ARG A 31 1.91 1.01 7.85
N ARG A 32 2.25 1.41 9.07
CA ARG A 32 3.62 1.40 9.61
C ARG A 32 4.17 0.03 9.95
N SER A 33 3.35 -1.01 9.93
CA SER A 33 3.81 -2.35 10.28
C SER A 33 3.10 -3.44 9.48
N LEU A 34 3.85 -4.51 9.23
CA LEU A 34 3.37 -5.75 8.64
C LEU A 34 3.64 -6.90 9.62
N SER A 35 2.86 -7.98 9.52
CA SER A 35 3.17 -9.17 10.31
C SER A 35 4.51 -9.77 9.89
N PRO A 36 5.26 -10.43 10.80
CA PRO A 36 6.54 -11.06 10.47
C PRO A 36 6.44 -12.05 9.29
N GLY A 37 5.34 -12.82 9.21
CA GLY A 37 5.11 -13.74 8.09
C GLY A 37 4.85 -13.02 6.76
N THR A 38 4.27 -11.83 6.78
CA THR A 38 4.13 -11.01 5.56
C THR A 38 5.46 -10.44 5.13
N ILE A 39 6.29 -9.95 6.08
CA ILE A 39 7.65 -9.46 5.80
C ILE A 39 8.49 -10.56 5.16
N ALA A 40 8.54 -11.75 5.78
CA ALA A 40 9.28 -12.89 5.25
C ALA A 40 8.85 -13.24 3.81
N LYS A 41 7.54 -13.32 3.55
CA LYS A 41 7.00 -13.64 2.22
C LYS A 41 7.32 -12.60 1.15
N ILE A 42 7.39 -11.31 1.50
CA ILE A 42 7.76 -10.24 0.55
C ILE A 42 9.27 -10.27 0.28
N GLY A 43 10.08 -10.61 1.28
CA GLY A 43 11.54 -10.73 1.17
C GLY A 43 12.01 -11.93 0.33
N GLU A 44 11.17 -12.96 0.17
CA GLU A 44 11.46 -14.08 -0.73
C GLU A 44 11.56 -13.62 -2.19
N SER A 45 12.73 -13.82 -2.81
CA SER A 45 12.93 -13.54 -4.23
C SER A 45 12.01 -14.42 -5.08
N PRO A 46 11.30 -13.87 -6.09
CA PRO A 46 10.48 -14.68 -6.96
C PRO A 46 11.35 -15.68 -7.72
N THR A 47 11.10 -16.97 -7.49
CA THR A 47 11.93 -18.09 -7.96
C THR A 47 11.77 -18.41 -9.46
N SER A 48 11.09 -17.56 -10.23
CA SER A 48 10.74 -17.88 -11.62
C SER A 48 11.78 -17.38 -12.60
N SER A 49 12.56 -18.31 -13.18
CA SER A 49 13.60 -18.07 -14.18
C SER A 49 13.11 -17.54 -15.54
N ALA A 50 11.81 -17.25 -15.70
CA ALA A 50 11.19 -16.84 -16.97
C ALA A 50 10.68 -15.39 -17.00
N ALA A 51 10.76 -14.64 -15.89
CA ALA A 51 10.29 -13.26 -15.83
C ALA A 51 11.45 -12.27 -16.10
N SER A 52 11.19 -11.24 -16.91
CA SER A 52 12.13 -10.12 -17.11
C SER A 52 12.40 -9.39 -15.80
N ARG A 53 13.58 -8.76 -15.67
CA ARG A 53 13.94 -7.98 -14.47
C ARG A 53 12.93 -6.87 -14.16
N GLU A 54 12.40 -6.23 -15.20
CA GLU A 54 11.37 -5.19 -15.09
C GLU A 54 10.02 -5.74 -14.60
N ASP A 55 9.64 -6.94 -15.03
CA ASP A 55 8.43 -7.63 -14.59
C ASP A 55 8.50 -8.01 -13.10
N VAL A 56 9.65 -8.50 -12.66
CA VAL A 56 9.92 -8.80 -11.25
C VAL A 56 9.85 -7.52 -10.41
N TRP A 57 10.49 -6.45 -10.88
CA TRP A 57 10.49 -5.16 -10.21
C TRP A 57 9.06 -4.58 -10.10
N ARG A 58 8.28 -4.58 -11.18
CA ARG A 58 6.88 -4.12 -11.17
C ARG A 58 6.03 -4.92 -10.18
N ARG A 59 6.11 -6.26 -10.21
CA ARG A 59 5.38 -7.14 -9.30
C ARG A 59 5.73 -6.88 -7.84
N ARG A 60 7.00 -6.64 -7.52
CA ARG A 60 7.43 -6.30 -6.15
C ARG A 60 6.76 -5.02 -5.67
N TRP A 61 6.76 -3.96 -6.48
CA TRP A 61 6.12 -2.69 -6.10
C TRP A 61 4.61 -2.80 -5.96
N GLU A 62 3.94 -3.54 -6.85
CA GLU A 62 2.51 -3.81 -6.70
C GLU A 62 2.20 -4.57 -5.41
N LEU A 63 3.02 -5.56 -5.06
CA LEU A 63 2.86 -6.32 -3.82
C LEU A 63 3.08 -5.44 -2.59
N LEU A 64 4.13 -4.61 -2.58
CA LEU A 64 4.37 -3.66 -1.49
C LEU A 64 3.22 -2.68 -1.35
N PHE A 65 2.75 -2.11 -2.46
CA PHE A 65 1.61 -1.20 -2.47
C PHE A 65 0.36 -1.89 -1.92
N GLU A 66 0.03 -3.09 -2.40
CA GLU A 66 -1.14 -3.86 -1.91
C GLU A 66 -1.07 -4.13 -0.41
N ARG A 67 0.12 -4.38 0.12
CA ARG A 67 0.32 -4.72 1.53
C ARG A 67 0.36 -3.50 2.43
N LEU A 68 0.84 -2.36 1.94
CA LEU A 68 1.06 -1.17 2.76
C LEU A 68 -0.09 -0.16 2.67
N ALA A 69 -0.60 0.10 1.46
CA ALA A 69 -1.63 1.10 1.23
C ALA A 69 -2.94 0.70 1.89
N VAL A 70 -3.57 1.65 2.58
CA VAL A 70 -4.88 1.47 3.22
C VAL A 70 -5.88 2.54 2.81
N ARG A 71 -5.39 3.67 2.29
CA ARG A 71 -6.21 4.76 1.75
C ARG A 71 -5.40 5.56 0.74
N TRP A 72 -6.07 6.04 -0.30
CA TRP A 72 -5.53 7.03 -1.22
C TRP A 72 -6.62 8.05 -1.51
N GLU A 73 -6.43 9.29 -1.06
CA GLU A 73 -7.31 10.40 -1.39
C GLU A 73 -6.82 11.09 -2.65
N ILE A 74 -7.69 11.22 -3.64
CA ILE A 74 -7.36 11.83 -4.93
C ILE A 74 -8.41 12.88 -5.24
N ALA A 75 -7.98 14.14 -5.40
CA ALA A 75 -8.88 15.28 -5.57
C ALA A 75 -10.03 15.32 -4.53
N GLY A 76 -9.72 15.05 -3.26
CA GLY A 76 -10.69 15.04 -2.17
C GLY A 76 -11.55 13.77 -2.06
N LEU A 77 -11.35 12.78 -2.93
CA LEU A 77 -12.14 11.54 -2.94
C LEU A 77 -11.32 10.38 -2.34
N PRO A 78 -11.72 9.83 -1.18
CA PRO A 78 -10.98 8.73 -0.55
C PRO A 78 -11.29 7.38 -1.23
N LEU A 79 -10.24 6.70 -1.68
CA LEU A 79 -10.27 5.28 -2.05
C LEU A 79 -9.74 4.45 -0.88
N THR A 80 -10.50 3.44 -0.46
CA THR A 80 -10.10 2.52 0.64
C THR A 80 -10.26 1.05 0.27
N ASP A 81 -10.94 0.74 -0.84
CA ASP A 81 -11.02 -0.63 -1.33
C ASP A 81 -9.69 -1.05 -1.96
N GLN A 82 -9.19 -2.23 -1.59
CA GLN A 82 -7.85 -2.68 -1.99
C GLN A 82 -7.74 -2.91 -3.51
N ALA A 83 -8.78 -3.45 -4.14
CA ALA A 83 -8.78 -3.69 -5.58
C ALA A 83 -8.83 -2.37 -6.35
N MET A 84 -9.62 -1.40 -5.86
CA MET A 84 -9.65 -0.05 -6.42
C MET A 84 -8.32 0.69 -6.23
N LEU A 85 -7.68 0.57 -5.06
CA LEU A 85 -6.36 1.14 -4.79
C LEU A 85 -5.33 0.60 -5.80
N LEU A 86 -5.24 -0.73 -5.94
CA LEU A 86 -4.30 -1.36 -6.86
C LEU A 86 -4.62 -0.99 -8.32
N GLY A 87 -5.90 -0.96 -8.69
CA GLY A 87 -6.35 -0.51 -10.01
C GLY A 87 -5.92 0.93 -10.30
N ARG A 88 -6.09 1.83 -9.32
CA ARG A 88 -5.70 3.24 -9.44
C ARG A 88 -4.18 3.43 -9.56
N TYR A 89 -3.39 2.63 -8.85
CA TYR A 89 -1.93 2.64 -8.97
C TYR A 89 -1.47 2.19 -10.36
N ARG A 90 -2.03 1.08 -10.87
CA ARG A 90 -1.72 0.55 -12.20
C ARG A 90 -2.09 1.52 -13.33
N MET A 91 -3.19 2.24 -13.18
CA MET A 91 -3.67 3.23 -14.17
C MET A 91 -3.05 4.62 -14.00
N ALA A 92 -2.26 4.84 -12.94
CA ALA A 92 -1.61 6.12 -12.72
C ALA A 92 -0.56 6.41 -13.79
N ASP A 93 -0.33 7.69 -14.09
CA ASP A 93 0.77 8.09 -14.95
C ASP A 93 2.15 7.79 -14.33
N ALA A 94 3.19 7.94 -15.14
CA ALA A 94 4.56 7.61 -14.73
C ALA A 94 5.05 8.47 -13.56
N ALA A 95 4.67 9.74 -13.49
CA ALA A 95 5.08 10.64 -12.41
C ALA A 95 4.45 10.22 -11.08
N THR A 96 3.15 9.94 -11.09
CA THR A 96 2.40 9.43 -9.93
C THR A 96 2.95 8.08 -9.48
N GLN A 97 3.22 7.15 -10.40
CA GLN A 97 3.81 5.85 -10.04
C GLN A 97 5.19 6.02 -9.40
N THR A 98 6.02 6.94 -9.91
CA THR A 98 7.32 7.27 -9.30
C THR A 98 7.15 7.81 -7.89
N TRP A 99 6.28 8.80 -7.70
CA TRP A 99 5.99 9.35 -6.37
C TRP A 99 5.48 8.29 -5.37
N VAL A 100 4.59 7.39 -5.79
CA VAL A 100 4.11 6.28 -4.95
C VAL A 100 5.27 5.36 -4.54
N ARG A 101 6.15 5.00 -5.48
CA ARG A 101 7.30 4.12 -5.21
C ARG A 101 8.31 4.79 -4.28
N GLU A 102 8.60 6.07 -4.47
CA GLU A 102 9.47 6.87 -3.59
C GLU A 102 8.88 6.98 -2.18
N SER A 103 7.57 7.21 -2.06
CA SER A 103 6.87 7.24 -0.77
C SER A 103 6.94 5.89 -0.06
N ILE A 104 6.79 4.78 -0.79
CA ILE A 104 6.97 3.44 -0.23
C ILE A 104 8.44 3.21 0.18
N ASP A 105 9.44 3.57 -0.64
CA ASP A 105 10.86 3.40 -0.26
C ASP A 105 11.20 4.16 1.03
N GLN A 106 10.78 5.43 1.11
CA GLN A 106 10.89 6.24 2.32
C GLN A 106 10.17 5.58 3.50
N HIS A 107 8.97 5.06 3.28
CA HIS A 107 8.20 4.40 4.35
C HIS A 107 8.91 3.15 4.89
N LEU A 108 9.46 2.31 4.00
CA LEU A 108 10.22 1.13 4.37
C LEU A 108 11.46 1.50 5.18
N GLU A 109 12.22 2.51 4.76
CA GLU A 109 13.40 2.99 5.50
C GLU A 109 13.07 3.36 6.96
N HIS A 110 11.94 4.02 7.20
CA HIS A 110 11.58 4.54 8.52
C HIS A 110 10.83 3.54 9.41
N HIS A 111 10.08 2.61 8.82
CA HIS A 111 9.11 1.82 9.56
C HIS A 111 9.27 0.30 9.40
N ILE A 112 9.81 -0.18 8.28
CA ILE A 112 9.96 -1.62 7.99
C ILE A 112 11.28 -1.86 7.21
N PRO A 113 12.44 -1.57 7.83
CA PRO A 113 13.74 -1.62 7.15
C PRO A 113 14.11 -3.02 6.65
N GLU A 114 13.46 -4.08 7.16
CA GLU A 114 13.66 -5.47 6.73
C GLU A 114 13.21 -5.73 5.28
N LEU A 115 12.41 -4.83 4.70
CA LEU A 115 11.87 -4.96 3.33
C LEU A 115 12.52 -4.05 2.30
N ARG A 116 13.48 -3.21 2.70
CA ARG A 116 14.23 -2.39 1.75
C ARG A 116 15.20 -3.26 0.95
#